data_AF-A0A5A7S1F0-F1
#
_entry.id   AF-A0A5A7S1F0-F1
#
_cell.length_a   1.000
_cell.length_b   1.000
_cell.length_c   1.000
_cell.angle_alpha   90.00
_cell.angle_beta   90.00
_cell.angle_gamma   90.00
#
_symmetry.space_group_name_H-M   'P 1'
#
loop_
_entity.id
_entity.type
_entity.pdbx_description
1 polymer ?
#
loop_
_entity_poly.entity_id
_entity_poly.type
_entity_poly.pdbx_seq_one_letter_code
_entity_poly.pdbx_strand_id
1 'polypeptide(L)'
;MGIMIRISQPREKDMDQYFELRWRVLRKPWNQPRGSEIDEMDDRAIHLAAYDGDRIVAGAGCILNSEEAQIRVYGSRREIQKQRYRERDAQRT
;
A
#
# COMPACT_ATOMS: atom_id res chain seq x y z
N MET A 1 10.94 -14.22 -15.24
CA MET A 1 11.44 -13.88 -13.88
C MET A 1 10.29 -13.91 -12.90
N GLY A 2 10.51 -14.38 -11.67
CA GLY A 2 9.50 -14.29 -10.60
C GLY A 2 9.39 -12.86 -10.07
N ILE A 3 8.21 -12.48 -9.60
CA ILE A 3 7.98 -11.19 -8.93
C ILE A 3 8.71 -11.24 -7.57
N MET A 4 9.59 -10.27 -7.32
CA MET A 4 10.25 -10.10 -6.03
C MET A 4 9.57 -8.96 -5.26
N ILE A 5 8.75 -9.32 -4.27
CA ILE A 5 8.12 -8.34 -3.38
C ILE A 5 8.92 -8.25 -2.09
N ARG A 6 9.31 -7.03 -1.72
CA ARG A 6 9.93 -6.73 -0.41
C ARG A 6 8.90 -6.10 0.50
N ILE A 7 8.73 -6.62 1.72
CA ILE A 7 7.84 -6.01 2.72
C ILE A 7 8.70 -5.33 3.79
N SER A 8 8.42 -4.06 4.07
CA SER A 8 9.05 -3.33 5.17
C SER A 8 8.15 -2.21 5.66
N GLN A 9 8.55 -1.58 6.77
CA GLN A 9 8.00 -0.26 7.10
C GLN A 9 8.32 0.74 5.98
N PRO A 10 7.37 1.63 5.64
CA PRO A 10 7.63 2.68 4.67
C PRO A 10 8.66 3.67 5.19
N ARG A 11 9.54 4.10 4.27
CA ARG A 11 10.47 5.21 4.55
C ARG A 11 9.65 6.49 4.60
N GLU A 12 10.11 7.49 5.34
CA GLU A 12 9.45 8.80 5.44
C GLU A 12 9.09 9.37 4.06
N LYS A 13 10.04 9.33 3.11
CA LYS A 13 9.84 9.77 1.73
C LYS A 13 8.77 8.99 0.93
N ASP A 14 8.40 7.79 1.37
CA ASP A 14 7.43 6.93 0.70
C ASP A 14 6.05 6.99 1.38
N MET A 15 5.90 7.74 2.50
CA MET A 15 4.63 7.85 3.24
C MET A 15 3.52 8.47 2.40
N ASP A 16 3.83 9.49 1.59
CA ASP A 16 2.85 10.09 0.68
C ASP A 16 2.30 9.07 -0.32
N GLN A 17 3.16 8.19 -0.86
CA GLN A 17 2.74 7.12 -1.77
C GLN A 17 1.92 6.05 -1.05
N TYR A 18 2.28 5.74 0.19
CA TYR A 18 1.57 4.79 1.04
C TYR A 18 0.14 5.25 1.35
N PHE A 19 -0.04 6.51 1.75
CA PHE A 19 -1.35 7.10 2.02
C PHE A 19 -2.15 7.34 0.73
N GLU A 20 -1.50 7.78 -0.36
CA GLU A 20 -2.18 7.91 -1.66
C GLU A 20 -2.77 6.58 -2.13
N LEU A 21 -2.01 5.48 -1.97
CA LEU A 21 -2.52 4.14 -2.29
C LEU A 21 -3.71 3.76 -1.39
N ARG A 22 -3.63 4.03 -0.09
CA ARG A 22 -4.72 3.78 0.87
C ARG A 22 -5.99 4.53 0.46
N TRP A 23 -5.87 5.83 0.19
CA TRP A 23 -6.98 6.66 -0.28
C TRP A 23 -7.57 6.10 -1.58
N ARG A 24 -6.72 5.84 -2.58
CA ARG A 24 -7.16 5.36 -3.89
C ARG A 24 -7.90 4.02 -3.80
N VAL A 25 -7.52 3.14 -2.89
CA VAL A 25 -8.13 1.81 -2.73
C VAL A 25 -9.36 1.84 -1.83
N LEU A 26 -9.30 2.54 -0.68
CA LEU A 26 -10.33 2.46 0.36
C LEU A 26 -11.30 3.64 0.37
N ARG A 27 -10.90 4.83 -0.12
CA ARG A 27 -11.66 6.07 0.03
C ARG A 27 -12.26 6.54 -1.29
N LYS A 28 -11.46 6.53 -2.37
CA LYS A 28 -11.87 6.97 -3.70
C LYS A 28 -13.09 6.22 -4.25
N PRO A 29 -13.22 4.88 -4.15
CA PRO A 29 -14.41 4.17 -4.65
C PRO A 29 -15.71 4.58 -3.95
N TRP A 30 -15.60 5.14 -2.74
CA TRP A 30 -16.70 5.62 -1.92
C TRP A 30 -16.85 7.15 -1.98
N ASN A 31 -16.22 7.80 -2.96
CA ASN A 31 -16.25 9.25 -3.16
C ASN A 31 -15.82 10.07 -1.92
N GLN A 32 -14.93 9.54 -1.09
CA GLN A 32 -14.41 10.26 0.07
C GLN A 32 -13.25 11.19 -0.32
N PRO A 33 -13.11 12.37 0.33
CA PRO A 33 -12.08 13.35 0.00
C PRO A 33 -10.67 12.82 0.29
N ARG A 34 -9.66 13.39 -0.38
CA ARG A 34 -8.25 13.17 -0.01
C ARG A 34 -7.98 13.70 1.40
N GLY A 35 -7.10 13.04 2.14
CA GLY A 35 -6.84 13.29 3.55
C GLY A 35 -7.68 12.44 4.50
N SER A 36 -8.79 11.83 4.05
CA SER A 36 -9.63 10.95 4.90
C SER A 36 -9.04 9.56 5.14
N GLU A 37 -7.96 9.23 4.43
CA GLU A 37 -7.18 8.00 4.60
C GLU A 37 -6.31 7.97 5.85
N ILE A 38 -6.08 9.14 6.46
CA ILE A 38 -5.32 9.33 7.69
C ILE A 38 -6.32 9.53 8.84
N ASP A 39 -6.14 8.80 9.93
CA ASP A 39 -6.87 9.00 11.19
C ASP A 39 -5.93 9.31 12.37
N GLU A 40 -6.50 9.69 13.52
CA GLU A 40 -5.74 10.06 14.72
C GLU A 40 -4.88 8.92 15.30
N MET A 41 -5.15 7.67 14.89
CA MET A 41 -4.42 6.50 15.35
C MET A 41 -3.28 6.11 14.41
N ASP A 42 -3.21 6.67 13.21
CA ASP A 42 -2.13 6.38 12.25
C ASP A 42 -0.75 6.75 12.82
N ASP A 43 -0.65 7.81 13.64
CA ASP A 43 0.61 8.16 14.32
C ASP A 43 1.14 7.05 15.25
N ARG A 44 0.26 6.16 15.70
CA ARG A 44 0.59 5.03 16.59
C ARG A 44 0.53 3.69 15.89
N ALA A 45 0.18 3.67 14.60
CA ALA A 45 0.02 2.45 13.85
C ALA A 45 1.37 1.92 13.36
N ILE A 46 1.51 0.60 13.36
CA ILE A 46 2.58 -0.08 12.65
C ILE A 46 2.21 -0.13 11.17
N HIS A 47 2.94 0.62 10.35
CA HIS A 47 2.76 0.65 8.90
C HIS A 47 3.65 -0.37 8.21
N LEU A 48 3.09 -1.17 7.32
CA LEU A 48 3.81 -2.10 6.45
C LEU A 48 3.46 -1.82 5.00
N ALA A 49 4.45 -1.80 4.13
CA ALA A 49 4.29 -1.60 2.70
C ALA A 49 4.95 -2.75 1.93
N ALA A 50 4.26 -3.23 0.91
CA ALA A 50 4.79 -4.18 -0.07
C ALA A 50 5.34 -3.42 -1.27
N TYR A 51 6.64 -3.58 -1.50
CA TYR A 51 7.41 -2.93 -2.55
C TYR A 51 7.69 -3.87 -3.71
N ASP A 52 7.47 -3.36 -4.91
CA ASP A 52 7.98 -3.87 -6.16
C ASP A 52 8.98 -2.83 -6.72
N GLY A 53 10.28 -3.10 -6.56
CA GLY A 53 11.31 -2.05 -6.68
C GLY A 53 11.10 -0.95 -5.65
N ASP A 54 11.00 0.31 -6.11
CA ASP A 54 10.68 1.48 -5.27
C ASP A 54 9.17 1.77 -5.20
N ARG A 55 8.32 0.94 -5.81
CA ARG A 55 6.88 1.18 -5.89
C ARG A 55 6.11 0.41 -4.83
N ILE A 56 5.27 1.10 -4.07
CA ILE A 56 4.30 0.50 -3.16
C ILE A 56 3.10 -0.03 -3.95
N VAL A 57 2.85 -1.33 -3.85
CA VAL A 57 1.74 -2.03 -4.54
C VAL A 57 0.63 -2.46 -3.58
N ALA A 58 0.94 -2.58 -2.29
CA ALA A 58 0.00 -2.86 -1.21
C ALA A 58 0.50 -2.29 0.12
N GLY A 59 -0.41 -2.11 1.07
CA GLY A 59 -0.09 -1.64 2.41
C GLY A 59 -0.97 -2.29 3.49
N ALA A 60 -0.45 -2.31 4.71
CA ALA A 60 -1.18 -2.65 5.90
C ALA A 60 -0.87 -1.65 7.02
N GLY A 61 -1.86 -1.34 7.84
CA GLY A 61 -1.71 -0.63 9.12
C GLY A 61 -2.19 -1.54 10.24
N CYS A 62 -1.43 -1.61 11.33
CA CYS A 62 -1.80 -2.37 12.52
C CYS A 62 -1.77 -1.46 13.74
N ILE A 63 -2.88 -1.37 14.47
CA ILE A 63 -2.97 -0.68 15.75
C ILE A 63 -3.10 -1.76 16.82
N LEU A 64 -2.21 -1.76 17.80
CA LEU A 64 -2.28 -2.66 18.95
C LEU A 64 -2.64 -1.84 20.19
N ASN A 65 -3.58 -2.36 20.97
CA ASN A 65 -3.80 -1.93 22.34
C ASN A 65 -3.55 -3.11 23.30
N SER A 66 -3.86 -2.94 24.59
CA SER A 66 -3.61 -3.98 25.60
C SER A 66 -4.44 -5.25 25.44
N GLU A 67 -5.54 -5.20 24.66
CA GLU A 67 -6.54 -6.28 24.59
C GLU A 67 -6.76 -6.78 23.16
N GLU A 68 -6.54 -5.96 22.14
CA GLU A 68 -6.86 -6.25 20.74
C GLU A 68 -5.86 -5.63 19.75
N ALA A 69 -5.83 -6.21 18.55
CA ALA A 69 -5.09 -5.70 17.41
C ALA A 69 -6.05 -5.44 16.24
N GLN A 70 -6.06 -4.21 15.72
CA GLN A 70 -6.81 -3.84 14.55
C GLN A 70 -5.88 -3.77 13.33
N ILE A 71 -6.11 -4.65 12.35
CA ILE A 71 -5.35 -4.67 11.11
C ILE A 71 -6.22 -4.16 9.95
N ARG A 72 -5.68 -3.22 9.17
CA ARG A 72 -6.28 -2.72 7.94
C ARG A 72 -5.35 -3.03 6.78
N VAL A 73 -5.81 -3.83 5.83
CA VAL A 73 -5.03 -4.24 4.65
C VAL A 73 -5.68 -3.67 3.39
N TYR A 74 -4.86 -3.18 2.47
CA TYR A 74 -5.32 -2.66 1.19
C TYR A 74 -4.28 -2.88 0.09
N GLY A 75 -4.78 -3.05 -1.14
CA GLY A 75 -3.94 -3.26 -2.30
C GLY A 75 -4.77 -3.17 -3.57
N SER A 76 -4.10 -2.89 -4.68
CA SER A 76 -4.76 -2.73 -5.99
C SER A 76 -4.39 -3.89 -6.91
N ARG A 77 -5.40 -4.69 -7.30
CA ARG A 77 -5.22 -5.73 -8.32
C ARG A 77 -4.71 -5.14 -9.64
N ARG A 78 -5.09 -3.90 -9.98
CA ARG A 78 -4.63 -3.22 -11.19
C ARG A 78 -3.13 -2.90 -11.15
N GLU A 79 -2.56 -2.58 -10.00
CA GLU A 79 -1.12 -2.35 -9.90
C GLU A 79 -0.33 -3.65 -9.99
N ILE A 80 -0.83 -4.71 -9.34
CA ILE A 80 -0.24 -6.05 -9.45
C ILE A 80 -0.35 -6.59 -10.90
N GLN A 81 -1.45 -6.31 -11.60
CA GLN A 81 -1.69 -6.78 -12.98
C GLN A 81 -0.91 -5.96 -14.02
N LYS A 82 -0.83 -4.62 -13.89
CA LYS A 82 -0.06 -3.76 -14.81
C LYS A 82 1.42 -4.14 -14.86
N GLN A 83 1.99 -4.59 -13.74
CA GLN A 83 3.37 -5.07 -13.68
C GLN A 83 3.55 -6.39 -14.44
N ARG A 84 2.62 -7.35 -14.29
CA ARG A 84 2.62 -8.58 -15.11
C ARG A 84 2.57 -8.32 -16.62
N TYR A 85 1.92 -7.25 -17.05
CA TYR A 85 1.90 -6.86 -18.47
C TYR A 85 3.24 -6.23 -18.91
N ARG A 86 3.80 -5.30 -18.12
CA ARG A 86 5.10 -4.67 -18.44
C ARG A 86 6.25 -5.67 -18.54
N GLU A 87 6.29 -6.68 -17.67
CA GLU A 87 7.29 -7.75 -17.72
C GLU A 87 7.20 -8.60 -18.98
N ARG A 88 5.98 -8.86 -19.47
CA ARG A 88 5.75 -9.62 -20.71
C ARG A 88 6.20 -8.85 -21.94
N ASP A 89 6.04 -7.53 -21.95
CA ASP A 89 6.46 -6.69 -23.07
C ASP A 89 7.98 -6.47 -23.08
N ALA A 90 8.63 -6.36 -21.91
CA ALA A 90 10.09 -6.25 -21.79
C ALA A 90 10.85 -7.53 -22.18
N GLN A 91 10.20 -8.70 -22.17
CA GLN A 91 10.78 -9.98 -22.63
C GLN A 91 10.53 -10.24 -24.13
N ARG A 92 9.83 -9.35 -24.82
CA ARG A 92 9.51 -9.42 -26.26
C ARG A 92 10.33 -8.47 -27.14
N THR A 93 11.21 -7.67 -26.54
CA THR A 93 12.19 -6.79 -27.20
C THR A 93 13.58 -7.33 -26.91
#